data_AF-A0A7X8BJT3-F1
#
_entry.id   AF-A0A7X8BJT3-F1
#
_cell.length_a   1.000
_cell.length_b   1.000
_cell.length_c   1.000
_cell.angle_alpha   90.00
_cell.angle_beta   90.00
_cell.angle_gamma   90.00
#
_symmetry.space_group_name_H-M   'P 1'
#
loop_
_entity.id
_entity.type
_entity.pdbx_description
1 polymer ?
#
loop_
_entity_poly.entity_id
_entity_poly.type
_entity_poly.pdbx_seq_one_letter_code
_entity_poly.pdbx_strand_id
1 'polypeptide(L)'
;MNKSVGERQLFPKQTGLEVNLSLCPECFKKRIRLLSLFFFLPAMTIFSCSIFPGPSKPEIIVELEEMPLEDPIISNPQWDPGGDYIYFICWNFEDTNIVQAICRTDPEGKGVEVVKRVKGSSLLCEVAPVGNRLAYWEKETMEDGNISWGADMLVITDLEGEIIDTIHTYESDVYAHFSKVSDSIIYVIFPYEGLRRYNLNSGQYELILAHNFEVRSFPLNFDLFPGDTAVVVMDTIFSFTSNSRTGLPIKDCNHYSDCTVNQTDPRYIAFTGCQPADSLIKRTSEQIMLLDVLADTMTMLDATPRDTKYTEYQSVNSPEFSPDGNSIVYKVFRDQAGWQGFEIGIMKEVLYN
;
A
#
# COMPACT_ATOMS: atom_id res chain seq x y z
N MET A 1 8.86 85.92 0.90
CA MET A 1 7.56 86.24 0.27
C MET A 1 6.52 85.28 0.84
N ASN A 2 5.72 85.78 1.79
CA ASN A 2 4.27 86.03 1.66
C ASN A 2 3.44 84.77 1.97
N LYS A 3 2.95 84.58 3.21
CA LYS A 3 1.70 85.11 3.82
C LYS A 3 0.41 84.51 3.22
N SER A 4 -0.29 83.71 4.03
CA SER A 4 -1.73 83.82 4.39
C SER A 4 -2.03 82.65 5.34
N VAL A 5 -2.49 82.83 6.60
CA VAL A 5 -3.82 83.32 7.06
C VAL A 5 -4.93 82.48 6.43
N GLY A 6 -5.77 81.70 7.11
CA GLY A 6 -6.04 81.50 8.52
C GLY A 6 -7.53 81.12 8.62
N GLU A 7 -7.85 79.92 9.14
CA GLU A 7 -9.22 79.58 9.53
C GLU A 7 -9.17 78.76 10.83
N ARG A 8 -9.61 79.39 11.92
CA ARG A 8 -9.88 78.69 13.19
C ARG A 8 -11.29 78.14 13.14
N GLN A 9 -11.43 76.83 12.93
CA GLN A 9 -12.66 76.13 13.24
C GLN A 9 -12.79 75.96 14.76
N LEU A 10 -13.86 76.54 15.31
CA LEU A 10 -14.31 76.36 16.68
C LEU A 10 -14.82 74.93 16.87
N PHE A 11 -14.02 74.10 17.53
CA PHE A 11 -14.49 72.79 18.01
C PHE A 11 -15.47 73.00 19.19
N PRO A 12 -16.67 72.39 19.16
CA PRO A 12 -17.54 72.38 20.31
C PRO A 12 -16.85 71.64 21.45
N LYS A 13 -16.84 72.30 22.61
CA LYS A 13 -16.39 71.77 23.90
C LYS A 13 -17.08 70.40 24.12
N GLN A 14 -16.33 69.30 24.01
CA GLN A 14 -16.80 67.98 24.42
C GLN A 14 -17.09 68.07 25.93
N THR A 15 -18.36 68.19 26.28
CA THR A 15 -18.85 67.91 27.62
C THR A 15 -18.51 66.46 27.92
N GLY A 16 -17.63 66.25 28.89
CA GLY A 16 -17.24 64.93 29.36
C GLY A 16 -18.47 64.12 29.72
N LEU A 17 -18.85 63.18 28.85
CA LEU A 17 -19.69 62.08 29.22
C LEU A 17 -18.80 61.16 30.05
N GLU A 18 -18.75 61.40 31.37
CA GLU A 18 -18.27 60.40 32.31
C GLU A 18 -19.23 59.21 32.18
N VAL A 19 -18.88 58.26 31.30
CA VAL A 19 -19.52 56.95 31.28
C VAL A 19 -19.09 56.29 32.58
N ASN A 20 -19.91 56.49 33.61
CA ASN A 20 -19.73 55.88 34.90
C ASN A 20 -20.00 54.37 34.71
N LEU A 21 -18.95 53.64 34.32
CA LEU A 21 -18.92 52.20 34.17
C LEU A 21 -18.96 51.54 35.56
N SER A 22 -20.01 51.80 36.33
CA SER A 22 -20.41 50.94 37.44
C SER A 22 -21.02 49.67 36.82
N LEU A 23 -20.14 48.84 36.24
CA LEU A 23 -20.51 47.55 35.70
C LEU A 23 -21.05 46.72 36.86
N CYS A 24 -22.35 46.44 36.81
CA CYS A 24 -22.99 45.49 37.71
C CYS A 24 -22.13 44.20 37.76
N PRO A 25 -21.79 43.68 38.95
CA PRO A 25 -20.93 42.51 39.10
C PRO A 25 -21.37 41.30 38.25
N GLU A 26 -22.68 41.16 38.03
CA GLU A 26 -23.28 40.15 37.16
C GLU A 26 -22.89 40.32 35.68
N CYS A 27 -22.85 41.56 35.18
CA CYS A 27 -22.44 41.86 33.80
C CYS A 27 -20.94 41.60 33.59
N PHE A 28 -20.11 41.86 34.62
CA PHE A 28 -18.67 41.57 34.57
C PHE A 28 -18.40 40.06 34.55
N LYS A 29 -19.10 39.27 35.38
CA LYS A 29 -19.00 37.79 35.34
C LYS A 29 -19.43 37.20 33.99
N LYS A 30 -20.51 37.71 33.38
CA LYS A 30 -20.93 37.27 32.03
C LYS A 30 -19.89 37.61 30.96
N ARG A 31 -19.28 38.80 31.01
CA ARG A 31 -18.21 39.20 30.08
C ARG A 31 -16.95 38.36 30.24
N ILE A 32 -16.54 38.03 31.46
CA ILE A 32 -15.40 37.12 31.70
C ILE A 32 -15.68 35.72 31.16
N ARG A 33 -16.88 35.17 31.38
CA ARG A 33 -17.24 33.85 30.82
C ARG A 33 -17.25 33.84 29.29
N LEU A 34 -17.74 34.91 28.67
CA LEU A 34 -17.74 35.05 27.21
C LEU A 34 -16.32 35.19 26.66
N LEU A 35 -15.47 35.99 27.32
CA LEU A 35 -14.05 36.14 27.00
C LEU A 35 -13.30 34.82 27.16
N SER A 36 -13.53 34.07 28.26
CA SER A 36 -12.91 32.76 28.43
C SER A 36 -13.33 31.79 27.33
N LEU A 37 -14.61 31.77 26.94
CA LEU A 37 -15.06 30.96 25.80
C LEU A 37 -14.34 31.37 24.50
N PHE A 38 -14.10 32.66 24.29
CA PHE A 38 -13.39 33.18 23.12
C PHE A 38 -11.90 32.79 23.07
N PHE A 39 -11.27 32.51 24.22
CA PHE A 39 -9.89 31.98 24.28
C PHE A 39 -9.85 30.45 24.25
N PHE A 40 -10.85 29.78 24.82
CA PHE A 40 -10.92 28.32 24.82
C PHE A 40 -11.33 27.75 23.47
N LEU A 41 -12.19 28.41 22.69
CA LEU A 41 -12.62 27.90 21.38
C LEU A 41 -11.44 27.76 20.41
N PRO A 42 -10.61 28.81 20.16
CA PRO A 42 -9.47 28.70 19.26
C PRO A 42 -8.42 27.72 19.77
N ALA A 43 -8.20 27.66 21.09
CA ALA A 43 -7.30 26.68 21.68
C ALA A 43 -7.81 25.25 21.44
N MET A 44 -9.10 24.99 21.65
CA MET A 44 -9.73 23.69 21.35
C MET A 44 -9.70 23.36 19.87
N THR A 45 -9.89 24.33 18.97
CA THR A 45 -9.77 24.13 17.52
C THR A 45 -8.34 23.84 17.10
N ILE A 46 -7.34 24.55 17.66
CA ILE A 46 -5.92 24.29 17.40
C ILE A 46 -5.55 22.91 17.95
N PHE A 47 -5.93 22.58 19.18
CA PHE A 47 -5.70 21.26 19.74
C PHE A 47 -6.41 20.17 18.93
N SER A 48 -7.67 20.34 18.51
CA SER A 48 -8.35 19.35 17.67
C SER A 48 -7.69 19.19 16.30
N CYS A 49 -7.22 20.27 15.67
CA CYS A 49 -6.53 20.18 14.38
C CYS A 49 -5.07 19.69 14.49
N SER A 50 -4.49 19.67 15.69
CA SER A 50 -3.11 19.18 15.94
C SER A 50 -3.06 17.77 16.53
N ILE A 51 -4.15 17.31 17.15
CA ILE A 51 -4.21 16.02 17.88
C ILE A 51 -4.68 14.87 16.98
N PHE A 52 -5.35 15.16 15.87
CA PHE A 52 -5.56 14.16 14.84
C PHE A 52 -4.41 14.32 13.84
N PRO A 53 -3.25 13.66 14.03
CA PRO A 53 -2.36 13.50 12.91
C PRO A 53 -3.22 12.87 11.81
N GLY A 54 -3.34 13.54 10.67
CA GLY A 54 -3.77 12.82 9.47
C GLY A 54 -2.81 11.65 9.24
N PRO A 55 -3.13 10.73 8.31
CA PRO A 55 -2.18 9.69 7.94
C PRO A 55 -0.80 10.33 7.72
N SER A 56 0.23 9.67 8.23
CA SER A 56 1.58 10.17 8.07
C SER A 56 1.84 10.40 6.58
N LYS A 57 2.68 11.40 6.27
CA LYS A 57 3.02 11.66 4.87
C LYS A 57 3.68 10.40 4.30
N PRO A 58 3.41 10.05 3.03
CA PRO A 58 4.10 8.94 2.42
C PRO A 58 5.61 9.20 2.35
N GLU A 59 6.39 8.17 2.68
CA GLU A 59 7.84 8.19 2.75
C GLU A 59 8.42 7.16 1.78
N ILE A 60 9.49 7.50 1.06
CA ILE A 60 10.32 6.49 0.38
C ILE A 60 11.26 5.90 1.42
N ILE A 61 11.26 4.58 1.55
CA ILE A 61 12.14 3.85 2.45
C ILE A 61 13.23 3.07 1.72
N VAL A 62 13.04 2.74 0.45
CA VAL A 62 14.11 2.14 -0.36
C VAL A 62 14.28 2.93 -1.64
N GLU A 63 15.40 3.64 -1.72
CA GLU A 63 15.86 4.32 -2.93
C GLU A 63 16.67 3.35 -3.81
N LEU A 64 16.62 3.56 -5.13
CA LEU A 64 17.39 2.77 -6.09
C LEU A 64 18.91 2.80 -5.83
N GLU A 65 19.42 3.91 -5.28
CA GLU A 65 20.85 4.12 -5.00
C GLU A 65 21.39 3.17 -3.90
N GLU A 66 20.51 2.60 -3.07
CA GLU A 66 20.88 1.73 -1.95
C GLU A 66 20.85 0.24 -2.30
N MET A 67 20.55 -0.09 -3.57
CA MET A 67 20.24 -1.43 -3.97
C MET A 67 21.48 -2.28 -4.31
N PRO A 68 21.43 -3.60 -4.06
CA PRO A 68 22.57 -4.50 -4.25
C PRO A 68 22.78 -4.96 -5.71
N LEU A 69 22.00 -4.42 -6.64
CA LEU A 69 22.08 -4.60 -8.09
C LEU A 69 22.18 -3.20 -8.73
N GLU A 70 22.91 -3.10 -9.83
CA GLU A 70 22.91 -1.88 -10.66
C GLU A 70 21.53 -1.71 -11.30
N ASP A 71 20.98 -0.49 -11.35
CA ASP A 71 19.68 -0.14 -11.96
C ASP A 71 18.53 -1.17 -11.78
N PRO A 72 18.20 -1.58 -10.53
CA PRO A 72 17.22 -2.63 -10.34
C PRO A 72 15.79 -2.16 -10.53
N ILE A 73 14.97 -3.08 -11.01
CA ILE A 73 13.52 -3.02 -10.94
C ILE A 73 13.07 -3.73 -9.66
N ILE A 74 12.29 -3.04 -8.84
CA ILE A 74 11.69 -3.57 -7.62
C ILE A 74 10.29 -4.10 -7.91
N SER A 75 9.89 -5.19 -7.27
CA SER A 75 8.54 -5.74 -7.30
C SER A 75 8.13 -6.36 -5.97
N ASN A 76 6.82 -6.32 -5.71
CA ASN A 76 6.12 -7.07 -4.67
C ASN A 76 6.70 -6.90 -3.26
N PRO A 77 6.66 -5.67 -2.72
CA PRO A 77 6.97 -5.46 -1.31
C PRO A 77 5.95 -6.22 -0.46
N GLN A 78 6.43 -6.99 0.52
CA GLN A 78 5.62 -7.82 1.41
C GLN A 78 6.17 -7.75 2.82
N TRP A 79 5.30 -7.52 3.80
CA TRP A 79 5.68 -7.54 5.21
C TRP A 79 5.94 -8.95 5.69
N ASP A 80 6.97 -9.12 6.50
CA ASP A 80 7.08 -10.32 7.32
C ASP A 80 5.95 -10.37 8.36
N PRO A 81 5.55 -11.56 8.84
CA PRO A 81 4.47 -11.66 9.84
C PRO A 81 4.77 -10.96 11.17
N GLY A 82 6.05 -10.75 11.51
CA GLY A 82 6.47 -10.02 12.71
C GLY A 82 6.38 -8.50 12.57
N GLY A 83 6.44 -7.97 11.35
CA GLY A 83 6.54 -6.54 11.07
C GLY A 83 7.95 -5.98 11.26
N ASP A 84 8.94 -6.86 11.40
CA ASP A 84 10.36 -6.52 11.57
C ASP A 84 11.06 -6.25 10.24
N TYR A 85 10.53 -6.77 9.13
CA TYR A 85 11.14 -6.70 7.80
C TYR A 85 10.11 -6.53 6.68
N ILE A 86 10.55 -5.90 5.60
CA ILE A 86 9.85 -5.83 4.33
C ILE A 86 10.69 -6.58 3.30
N TYR A 87 10.13 -7.65 2.76
CA TYR A 87 10.71 -8.46 1.68
C TYR A 87 10.26 -7.93 0.33
N PHE A 88 11.15 -8.00 -0.66
CA PHE A 88 10.83 -7.60 -2.03
C PHE A 88 11.75 -8.31 -3.02
N ILE A 89 11.34 -8.36 -4.28
CA ILE A 89 12.18 -8.85 -5.37
C ILE A 89 12.83 -7.65 -6.04
N CYS A 90 14.14 -7.73 -6.27
CA CYS A 90 14.83 -6.84 -7.19
C CYS A 90 15.36 -7.65 -8.37
N TRP A 91 15.31 -7.07 -9.56
CA TRP A 91 15.85 -7.69 -10.75
C TRP A 91 16.46 -6.68 -11.70
N ASN A 92 17.50 -7.09 -12.42
CA ASN A 92 18.11 -6.32 -13.50
C ASN A 92 18.47 -7.27 -14.66
N PHE A 93 18.64 -6.71 -15.85
CA PHE A 93 19.27 -7.37 -16.97
C PHE A 93 20.78 -7.13 -16.92
N GLU A 94 21.55 -8.20 -16.64
CA GLU A 94 23.00 -8.21 -16.82
C GLU A 94 23.31 -8.90 -18.16
N ASP A 95 23.69 -8.12 -19.16
CA ASP A 95 23.85 -8.54 -20.57
C ASP A 95 22.56 -9.13 -21.16
N THR A 96 22.49 -10.45 -21.32
CA THR A 96 21.31 -11.19 -21.82
C THR A 96 20.64 -12.00 -20.71
N ASN A 97 21.14 -11.94 -19.48
CA ASN A 97 20.65 -12.72 -18.36
C ASN A 97 19.82 -11.84 -17.43
N ILE A 98 18.76 -12.42 -16.87
CA ILE A 98 18.01 -11.78 -15.80
C ILE A 98 18.69 -12.16 -14.50
N VAL A 99 19.16 -11.16 -13.76
CA VAL A 99 19.70 -11.35 -12.42
C VAL A 99 18.67 -10.87 -11.43
N GLN A 100 18.27 -11.75 -10.53
CA GLN A 100 17.24 -11.45 -9.57
C GLN A 100 17.72 -11.75 -8.17
N ALA A 101 17.17 -11.03 -7.21
CA ALA A 101 17.40 -11.29 -5.82
C ALA A 101 16.14 -11.03 -5.01
N ILE A 102 15.96 -11.88 -3.99
CA ILE A 102 15.08 -11.57 -2.88
C ILE A 102 15.89 -10.74 -1.91
N CYS A 103 15.37 -9.56 -1.63
CA CYS A 103 15.93 -8.61 -0.71
C CYS A 103 14.99 -8.42 0.48
N ARG A 104 15.54 -7.91 1.57
CA ARG A 104 14.74 -7.37 2.68
C ARG A 104 15.37 -6.10 3.23
N THR A 105 14.55 -5.31 3.91
CA THR A 105 14.95 -4.10 4.63
C THR A 105 14.12 -3.95 5.90
N ASP A 106 14.58 -3.14 6.86
CA ASP A 106 13.74 -2.77 8.00
C ASP A 106 12.64 -1.75 7.58
N PRO A 107 11.61 -1.51 8.40
CA PRO A 107 10.52 -0.57 8.09
C PRO A 107 10.95 0.89 7.93
N GLU A 108 12.17 1.23 8.36
CA GLU A 108 12.78 2.53 8.21
C GLU A 108 13.68 2.60 6.96
N GLY A 109 13.71 1.53 6.16
CA GLY A 109 14.49 1.44 4.93
C GLY A 109 15.95 1.07 5.12
N LYS A 110 16.40 0.84 6.35
CA LYS A 110 17.83 0.65 6.64
C LYS A 110 18.21 -0.82 6.51
N GLY A 111 19.45 -1.01 6.06
CA GLY A 111 20.08 -2.32 6.04
C GLY A 111 19.54 -3.24 4.95
N VAL A 112 19.27 -2.69 3.75
CA VAL A 112 18.91 -3.49 2.57
C VAL A 112 19.93 -4.62 2.38
N GLU A 113 19.44 -5.85 2.46
CA GLU A 113 20.27 -7.05 2.32
C GLU A 113 19.71 -8.02 1.28
N VAL A 114 20.62 -8.77 0.65
CA VAL A 114 20.25 -9.84 -0.28
C VAL A 114 20.11 -11.13 0.50
N VAL A 115 18.90 -11.66 0.55
CA VAL A 115 18.59 -12.96 1.16
C VAL A 115 18.99 -14.07 0.20
N LYS A 116 18.53 -13.98 -1.06
CA LYS A 116 18.78 -14.99 -2.08
C LYS A 116 19.11 -14.33 -3.40
N ARG A 117 20.19 -14.74 -4.05
CA ARG A 117 20.41 -14.47 -5.48
C ARG A 117 19.92 -15.66 -6.30
N VAL A 118 19.19 -15.36 -7.36
CA VAL A 118 18.81 -16.29 -8.41
C VAL A 118 19.50 -15.81 -9.69
N LYS A 119 20.38 -16.66 -10.21
CA LYS A 119 21.12 -16.40 -11.44
C LYS A 119 20.67 -17.38 -12.50
N GLY A 120 20.54 -16.89 -13.71
CA GLY A 120 20.25 -17.71 -14.87
C GLY A 120 19.01 -17.20 -15.55
N SER A 121 18.27 -18.13 -16.14
CA SER A 121 17.11 -17.80 -16.93
C SER A 121 15.82 -17.80 -16.08
N SER A 122 15.89 -18.20 -14.81
CA SER A 122 14.73 -18.25 -13.91
C SER A 122 14.11 -16.87 -13.66
N LEU A 123 12.79 -16.82 -13.53
CA LEU A 123 12.03 -15.63 -13.14
C LEU A 123 11.38 -15.81 -11.76
N LEU A 124 11.75 -14.94 -10.82
CA LEU A 124 11.12 -14.64 -9.55
C LEU A 124 10.00 -13.65 -9.79
N CYS A 125 8.79 -14.06 -9.43
CA CYS A 125 7.60 -13.25 -9.66
C CYS A 125 6.99 -12.73 -8.37
N GLU A 126 7.03 -13.52 -7.29
CA GLU A 126 6.39 -13.18 -6.01
C GLU A 126 7.25 -13.71 -4.87
N VAL A 127 7.31 -12.98 -3.76
CA VAL A 127 7.91 -13.43 -2.50
C VAL A 127 6.89 -13.22 -1.42
N ALA A 128 6.67 -14.21 -0.58
CA ALA A 128 5.72 -14.10 0.51
C ALA A 128 6.32 -14.76 1.77
N PRO A 129 6.56 -13.98 2.84
CA PRO A 129 7.09 -14.49 4.09
C PRO A 129 5.99 -15.14 4.95
N VAL A 130 6.31 -16.27 5.60
CA VAL A 130 5.42 -16.94 6.56
C VAL A 130 6.23 -17.54 7.70
N GLY A 131 5.89 -17.17 8.94
CA GLY A 131 6.66 -17.58 10.12
C GLY A 131 8.16 -17.32 9.95
N ASN A 132 8.94 -18.40 9.90
CA ASN A 132 10.39 -18.38 9.70
C ASN A 132 10.82 -18.86 8.30
N ARG A 133 9.97 -18.66 7.29
CA ARG A 133 10.17 -19.15 5.92
C ARG A 133 9.81 -18.09 4.91
N LEU A 134 10.32 -18.29 3.70
CA LEU A 134 9.87 -17.60 2.49
C LEU A 134 9.30 -18.66 1.55
N ALA A 135 8.29 -18.33 0.77
CA ALA A 135 8.21 -18.92 -0.56
C ALA A 135 8.14 -17.87 -1.62
N TYR A 136 8.56 -18.30 -2.79
CA TYR A 136 8.54 -17.54 -3.99
C TYR A 136 8.24 -18.47 -5.16
N TRP A 137 7.69 -17.87 -6.20
CA TRP A 137 7.50 -18.56 -7.47
C TRP A 137 8.75 -18.37 -8.34
N GLU A 138 9.33 -19.49 -8.77
CA GLU A 138 10.42 -19.55 -9.73
C GLU A 138 9.95 -20.24 -11.01
N LYS A 139 10.14 -19.58 -12.15
CA LYS A 139 9.84 -20.14 -13.48
C LYS A 139 11.11 -20.70 -14.10
N GLU A 140 11.15 -22.01 -14.35
CA GLU A 140 12.29 -22.63 -15.03
C GLU A 140 12.25 -22.35 -16.53
N THR A 141 13.40 -21.96 -17.03
CA THR A 141 13.66 -21.57 -18.43
C THR A 141 14.63 -22.55 -19.05
N MET A 142 14.29 -23.04 -20.23
CA MET A 142 15.07 -24.10 -20.88
C MET A 142 16.42 -23.59 -21.41
N GLU A 143 17.38 -24.52 -21.54
CA GLU A 143 18.77 -24.27 -21.96
C GLU A 143 18.89 -23.61 -23.34
N ASP A 144 17.87 -23.68 -24.19
CA ASP A 144 17.88 -23.08 -25.53
C ASP A 144 17.61 -21.56 -25.53
N GLY A 145 17.46 -20.96 -24.34
CA GLY A 145 17.18 -19.54 -24.17
C GLY A 145 15.76 -19.15 -24.54
N ASN A 146 14.93 -20.10 -24.97
CA ASN A 146 13.49 -19.88 -25.06
C ASN A 146 12.92 -19.99 -23.65
N ILE A 147 12.08 -19.02 -23.29
CA ILE A 147 11.17 -19.18 -22.16
C ILE A 147 10.20 -20.29 -22.57
N SER A 148 10.58 -21.52 -22.25
CA SER A 148 9.60 -22.57 -22.07
C SER A 148 8.62 -22.05 -21.05
N TRP A 149 7.33 -22.23 -21.30
CA TRP A 149 6.31 -22.23 -20.25
C TRP A 149 6.49 -23.48 -19.37
N GLY A 150 7.73 -23.76 -18.99
CA GLY A 150 8.21 -24.91 -18.24
C GLY A 150 7.77 -24.79 -16.80
N ALA A 151 7.72 -25.94 -16.13
CA ALA A 151 7.05 -26.13 -14.86
C ALA A 151 7.35 -24.99 -13.88
N ASP A 152 6.31 -24.26 -13.54
CA ASP A 152 6.37 -23.31 -12.47
C ASP A 152 6.66 -24.06 -11.17
N MET A 153 7.57 -23.50 -10.38
CA MET A 153 7.99 -24.06 -9.11
C MET A 153 7.69 -23.08 -8.00
N LEU A 154 6.98 -23.56 -7.00
CA LEU A 154 6.83 -22.85 -5.75
C LEU A 154 7.93 -23.35 -4.82
N VAL A 155 8.91 -22.48 -4.59
CA VAL A 155 10.12 -22.79 -3.82
C VAL A 155 9.94 -22.25 -2.41
N ILE A 156 10.15 -23.10 -1.40
CA ILE A 156 10.08 -22.72 0.00
C ILE A 156 11.49 -22.73 0.58
N THR A 157 11.90 -21.63 1.20
CA THR A 157 13.20 -21.49 1.85
C THR A 157 13.05 -21.10 3.32
N ASP A 158 14.13 -21.20 4.09
CA ASP A 158 14.24 -20.44 5.34
C ASP A 158 14.49 -18.94 5.06
N LEU A 159 14.66 -18.14 6.12
CA LEU A 159 14.89 -16.70 6.01
C LEU A 159 16.31 -16.35 5.51
N GLU A 160 17.19 -17.33 5.45
CA GLU A 160 18.56 -17.27 4.94
C GLU A 160 18.65 -17.68 3.46
N GLY A 161 17.54 -18.16 2.89
CA GLY A 161 17.44 -18.54 1.48
C GLY A 161 17.85 -19.99 1.19
N GLU A 162 18.05 -20.83 2.21
CA GLU A 162 18.28 -22.26 2.03
C GLU A 162 16.97 -22.97 1.69
N ILE A 163 16.99 -23.78 0.64
CA ILE A 163 15.79 -24.47 0.14
C ILE A 163 15.35 -25.54 1.14
N ILE A 164 14.11 -25.41 1.62
CA ILE A 164 13.42 -26.37 2.47
C ILE A 164 12.65 -27.37 1.61
N ASP A 165 11.89 -26.87 0.63
CA ASP A 165 11.03 -27.69 -0.23
C ASP A 165 10.81 -27.03 -1.60
N THR A 166 10.37 -27.82 -2.57
CA THR A 166 10.03 -27.35 -3.92
C THR A 166 8.82 -28.09 -4.45
N ILE A 167 7.82 -27.32 -4.84
CA ILE A 167 6.55 -27.82 -5.34
C ILE A 167 6.47 -27.52 -6.83
N HIS A 168 6.48 -28.57 -7.64
CA HIS A 168 6.25 -28.45 -9.08
C HIS A 168 4.76 -28.34 -9.35
N THR A 169 4.32 -27.21 -9.89
CA THR A 169 2.90 -26.99 -10.17
C THR A 169 2.48 -27.50 -11.54
N TYR A 170 3.42 -27.88 -12.42
CA TYR A 170 3.22 -28.43 -13.79
C TYR A 170 2.24 -27.66 -14.70
N GLU A 171 1.77 -26.49 -14.24
CA GLU A 171 0.70 -25.72 -14.83
C GLU A 171 1.22 -24.29 -15.08
N SER A 172 0.55 -23.56 -15.97
CA SER A 172 0.99 -22.24 -16.41
C SER A 172 0.60 -21.13 -15.44
N ASP A 173 1.55 -20.28 -15.07
CA ASP A 173 1.42 -19.06 -14.28
C ASP A 173 0.67 -19.27 -12.95
N VAL A 174 1.44 -19.44 -11.88
CA VAL A 174 0.94 -19.61 -10.52
C VAL A 174 1.09 -18.32 -9.72
N TYR A 175 -0.03 -17.86 -9.16
CA TYR A 175 -0.05 -16.77 -8.18
C TYR A 175 -0.30 -17.37 -6.81
N ALA A 176 0.55 -17.08 -5.84
CA ALA A 176 0.55 -17.80 -4.58
C ALA A 176 0.74 -16.85 -3.41
N HIS A 177 -0.29 -16.75 -2.58
CA HIS A 177 -0.20 -16.08 -1.28
C HIS A 177 -0.14 -17.11 -0.17
N PHE A 178 0.73 -16.90 0.81
CA PHE A 178 0.64 -17.70 2.03
C PHE A 178 -0.60 -17.35 2.80
N SER A 179 -1.18 -18.39 3.41
CA SER A 179 -2.04 -18.18 4.54
C SER A 179 -1.23 -17.51 5.65
N LYS A 180 -1.67 -16.32 6.07
CA LYS A 180 -1.08 -15.59 7.20
C LYS A 180 -1.41 -16.24 8.55
N VAL A 181 -2.28 -17.26 8.57
CA VAL A 181 -2.83 -17.90 9.78
C VAL A 181 -2.63 -19.42 9.83
N SER A 182 -2.14 -20.03 8.76
CA SER A 182 -1.90 -21.47 8.69
C SER A 182 -0.62 -21.77 7.92
N ASP A 183 -0.05 -22.95 8.16
CA ASP A 183 1.08 -23.45 7.37
C ASP A 183 0.59 -23.95 6.00
N SER A 184 0.00 -23.06 5.22
CA SER A 184 -0.50 -23.38 3.89
C SER A 184 -0.27 -22.25 2.90
N ILE A 185 -0.16 -22.63 1.63
CA ILE A 185 -0.07 -21.73 0.50
C ILE A 185 -1.38 -21.80 -0.25
N ILE A 186 -2.04 -20.67 -0.41
CA ILE A 186 -3.21 -20.55 -1.27
C ILE A 186 -2.73 -20.02 -2.60
N TYR A 187 -3.10 -20.69 -3.68
CA TYR A 187 -2.63 -20.33 -5.00
C TYR A 187 -3.72 -20.46 -6.06
N VAL A 188 -3.66 -19.58 -7.04
CA VAL A 188 -4.50 -19.61 -8.24
C VAL A 188 -3.64 -20.11 -9.38
N ILE A 189 -4.19 -21.04 -10.16
CA ILE A 189 -3.53 -21.51 -11.37
C ILE A 189 -4.28 -21.00 -12.60
N PHE A 190 -3.57 -20.27 -13.44
CA PHE A 190 -4.12 -19.66 -14.63
C PHE A 190 -4.03 -20.63 -15.84
N PRO A 191 -5.01 -20.67 -16.75
CA PRO A 191 -6.23 -19.87 -16.77
C PRO A 191 -7.47 -20.51 -16.14
N TYR A 192 -7.41 -21.76 -15.65
CA TYR A 192 -8.65 -22.56 -15.52
C TYR A 192 -8.83 -23.38 -14.25
N GLU A 193 -7.89 -23.45 -13.31
CA GLU A 193 -7.96 -24.51 -12.29
C GLU A 193 -8.49 -24.07 -10.92
N GLY A 194 -8.91 -22.80 -10.81
CA GLY A 194 -9.53 -22.28 -9.59
C GLY A 194 -8.51 -22.03 -8.48
N LEU A 195 -9.03 -21.89 -7.26
CA LEU A 195 -8.22 -21.59 -6.08
C LEU A 195 -7.90 -22.88 -5.32
N ARG A 196 -6.62 -23.10 -5.03
CA ARG A 196 -6.12 -24.28 -4.34
C ARG A 196 -5.38 -23.90 -3.07
N ARG A 197 -5.32 -24.84 -2.13
CA ARG A 197 -4.52 -24.77 -0.92
C ARG A 197 -3.52 -25.92 -0.92
N TYR A 198 -2.26 -25.62 -0.66
CA TYR A 198 -1.23 -26.60 -0.37
C TYR A 198 -0.84 -26.50 1.10
N ASN A 199 -0.98 -27.60 1.84
CA ASN A 199 -0.61 -27.66 3.24
C ASN A 199 0.87 -28.08 3.39
N LEU A 200 1.70 -27.18 3.90
CA LEU A 200 3.16 -27.36 4.00
C LEU A 200 3.56 -28.55 4.87
N ASN A 201 2.77 -28.87 5.90
CA ASN A 201 3.12 -29.92 6.86
C ASN A 201 2.76 -31.32 6.37
N SER A 202 1.67 -31.44 5.61
CA SER A 202 1.15 -32.73 5.12
C SER A 202 1.48 -33.01 3.65
N GLY A 203 1.93 -31.99 2.91
CA GLY A 203 2.14 -32.05 1.47
C GLY A 203 0.86 -32.31 0.67
N GLN A 204 -0.31 -32.11 1.27
CA GLN A 204 -1.60 -32.36 0.63
C GLN A 204 -2.11 -31.10 -0.07
N TYR A 205 -2.79 -31.31 -1.20
CA TYR A 205 -3.47 -30.29 -1.97
C TYR A 205 -4.98 -30.39 -1.76
N GLU A 206 -5.64 -29.25 -1.62
CA GLU A 206 -7.08 -29.11 -1.51
C GLU A 206 -7.56 -28.11 -2.57
N LEU A 207 -8.57 -28.46 -3.36
CA LEU A 207 -9.27 -27.51 -4.22
C LEU A 207 -10.27 -26.73 -3.36
N ILE A 208 -10.01 -25.45 -3.13
CA ILE A 208 -10.89 -24.58 -2.31
C ILE A 208 -12.10 -24.14 -3.13
N LEU A 209 -11.87 -23.73 -4.38
CA LEU A 209 -12.92 -23.19 -5.24
C LEU A 209 -12.73 -23.66 -6.67
N ALA A 210 -13.65 -24.50 -7.14
CA ALA A 210 -13.68 -25.02 -8.51
C ALA A 210 -14.30 -24.00 -9.50
N HIS A 211 -13.96 -24.17 -10.78
CA HIS A 211 -14.46 -23.50 -12.00
C HIS A 211 -15.64 -22.52 -11.84
N ASN A 212 -15.45 -21.29 -12.34
CA ASN A 212 -16.36 -20.14 -12.58
C ASN A 212 -15.69 -18.80 -12.25
N PHE A 213 -14.40 -18.83 -11.88
CA PHE A 213 -13.53 -17.67 -11.96
C PHE A 213 -13.26 -17.38 -13.44
N GLU A 214 -14.10 -16.56 -14.07
CA GLU A 214 -13.72 -15.91 -15.33
C GLU A 214 -12.67 -14.83 -15.01
N VAL A 215 -11.46 -15.27 -14.64
CA VAL A 215 -10.32 -14.37 -14.60
C VAL A 215 -9.93 -14.08 -16.03
N ARG A 216 -10.35 -12.94 -16.55
CA ARG A 216 -10.06 -12.58 -17.94
C ARG A 216 -8.71 -11.90 -18.16
N SER A 217 -7.89 -11.69 -17.13
CA SER A 217 -6.63 -10.95 -17.31
C SER A 217 -5.62 -11.13 -16.17
N PHE A 218 -4.36 -11.34 -16.57
CA PHE A 218 -3.11 -11.07 -15.86
C PHE A 218 -3.00 -9.59 -15.45
N PRO A 219 -2.05 -9.22 -14.57
CA PRO A 219 -1.74 -9.85 -13.29
C PRO A 219 -2.93 -9.80 -12.33
N LEU A 220 -3.09 -10.88 -11.56
CA LEU A 220 -3.98 -10.93 -10.41
C LEU A 220 -3.13 -10.85 -9.15
N ASN A 221 -3.32 -9.83 -8.34
CA ASN A 221 -3.10 -10.01 -6.91
C ASN A 221 -4.44 -10.31 -6.27
N PHE A 222 -4.41 -11.23 -5.32
CA PHE A 222 -5.50 -11.51 -4.41
C PHE A 222 -4.98 -11.42 -2.99
N ASP A 223 -5.84 -11.27 -2.00
CA ASP A 223 -5.41 -11.43 -0.61
C ASP A 223 -6.48 -12.14 0.20
N LEU A 224 -6.04 -12.73 1.30
CA LEU A 224 -6.84 -13.57 2.17
C LEU A 224 -7.40 -12.75 3.33
N PHE A 225 -8.66 -13.01 3.65
CA PHE A 225 -9.23 -12.55 4.90
C PHE A 225 -8.66 -13.36 6.06
N PRO A 226 -8.59 -12.77 7.28
CA PRO A 226 -8.18 -13.47 8.48
C PRO A 226 -8.89 -14.82 8.65
N GLY A 227 -8.12 -15.83 9.07
CA GLY A 227 -8.63 -17.19 9.25
C GLY A 227 -8.78 -17.98 7.94
N ASP A 228 -8.28 -17.46 6.81
CA ASP A 228 -8.56 -17.97 5.46
C ASP A 228 -10.07 -18.22 5.27
N THR A 229 -10.90 -17.27 5.68
CA THR A 229 -12.37 -17.45 5.62
C THR A 229 -12.95 -17.01 4.29
N ALA A 230 -12.24 -16.12 3.61
CA ALA A 230 -12.57 -15.57 2.31
C ALA A 230 -11.28 -15.12 1.59
N VAL A 231 -11.42 -14.85 0.30
CA VAL A 231 -10.39 -14.22 -0.54
C VAL A 231 -11.01 -13.03 -1.26
N VAL A 232 -10.27 -11.93 -1.37
CA VAL A 232 -10.58 -10.86 -2.32
C VAL A 232 -9.75 -11.08 -3.57
N VAL A 233 -10.40 -11.15 -4.73
CA VAL A 233 -9.73 -11.22 -6.02
C VAL A 233 -10.32 -10.12 -6.89
N MET A 234 -9.47 -9.19 -7.35
CA MET A 234 -9.89 -8.00 -8.08
C MET A 234 -10.98 -7.22 -7.31
N ASP A 235 -12.21 -7.20 -7.81
CA ASP A 235 -13.36 -6.49 -7.28
C ASP A 235 -14.35 -7.41 -6.56
N THR A 236 -13.99 -8.66 -6.26
CA THR A 236 -14.95 -9.64 -5.75
C THR A 236 -14.39 -10.36 -4.53
N ILE A 237 -15.18 -10.41 -3.45
CA ILE A 237 -14.92 -11.25 -2.28
C ILE A 237 -15.60 -12.61 -2.47
N PHE A 238 -14.85 -13.68 -2.28
CA PHE A 238 -15.32 -15.06 -2.28
C PHE A 238 -15.18 -15.64 -0.88
N SER A 239 -16.31 -16.00 -0.25
CA SER A 239 -16.32 -16.67 1.04
C SER A 239 -16.18 -18.17 0.87
N PHE A 240 -15.18 -18.78 1.53
CA PHE A 240 -15.01 -20.23 1.51
C PHE A 240 -16.02 -20.95 2.40
N THR A 241 -16.54 -20.26 3.42
CA THR A 241 -17.45 -20.87 4.41
C THR A 241 -18.89 -20.96 3.91
N SER A 242 -19.35 -19.94 3.17
CA SER A 242 -20.72 -19.86 2.64
C SER A 242 -20.81 -20.16 1.14
N ASN A 243 -19.67 -20.30 0.45
CA ASN A 243 -19.59 -20.40 -1.01
C ASN A 243 -20.37 -19.27 -1.71
N SER A 244 -20.33 -18.07 -1.12
CA SER A 244 -20.98 -16.87 -1.63
C SER A 244 -19.96 -15.92 -2.25
N ARG A 245 -20.39 -15.16 -3.26
CA ARG A 245 -19.61 -14.08 -3.87
C ARG A 245 -20.28 -12.73 -3.63
N THR A 246 -19.48 -11.74 -3.27
CA THR A 246 -19.93 -10.36 -3.07
C THR A 246 -19.07 -9.47 -3.95
N GLY A 247 -19.67 -8.82 -4.94
CA GLY A 247 -18.99 -7.79 -5.72
C GLY A 247 -18.79 -6.55 -4.86
N LEU A 248 -17.60 -5.97 -4.93
CA LEU A 248 -17.24 -4.72 -4.29
C LEU A 248 -17.85 -3.54 -5.07
N PRO A 249 -18.03 -2.36 -4.45
CA PRO A 249 -18.56 -1.16 -5.11
C PRO A 249 -17.61 -0.56 -6.18
N ILE A 250 -16.59 -1.31 -6.57
CA ILE A 250 -15.55 -0.89 -7.49
C ILE A 250 -16.01 -1.19 -8.93
N LYS A 251 -16.98 -0.42 -9.42
CA LYS A 251 -17.48 -0.56 -10.79
C LYS A 251 -16.47 -0.03 -11.80
N ASP A 252 -16.33 -0.73 -12.92
CA ASP A 252 -15.52 -0.33 -14.08
C ASP A 252 -14.00 -0.29 -13.87
N CYS A 253 -13.47 -0.94 -12.82
CA CYS A 253 -12.03 -1.23 -12.73
C CYS A 253 -11.67 -2.37 -13.67
N ASN A 254 -11.61 -2.02 -14.95
CA ASN A 254 -11.19 -2.91 -16.00
C ASN A 254 -9.68 -3.11 -15.89
N HIS A 255 -9.35 -4.18 -15.18
CA HIS A 255 -8.07 -4.88 -15.18
C HIS A 255 -6.99 -4.22 -14.29
N TYR A 256 -6.23 -5.05 -13.56
CA TYR A 256 -4.94 -4.71 -12.92
C TYR A 256 -4.97 -3.96 -11.58
N SER A 257 -5.92 -4.25 -10.67
CA SER A 257 -5.82 -3.74 -9.30
C SER A 257 -5.13 -4.74 -8.37
N ASP A 258 -3.94 -4.39 -7.91
CA ASP A 258 -3.34 -5.07 -6.77
C ASP A 258 -4.18 -4.78 -5.52
N CYS A 259 -4.34 -5.77 -4.64
CA CYS A 259 -5.14 -5.62 -3.42
C CYS A 259 -4.49 -6.32 -2.22
N THR A 260 -4.80 -5.80 -1.04
CA THR A 260 -4.37 -6.35 0.26
C THR A 260 -5.46 -6.11 1.30
N VAL A 261 -5.72 -7.10 2.16
CA VAL A 261 -6.71 -7.04 3.24
C VAL A 261 -6.00 -6.71 4.54
N ASN A 262 -6.52 -5.73 5.28
CA ASN A 262 -6.00 -5.45 6.62
C ASN A 262 -6.34 -6.63 7.54
N GLN A 263 -5.30 -7.29 8.06
CA GLN A 263 -5.46 -8.50 8.85
C GLN A 263 -6.00 -8.25 10.27
N THR A 264 -5.81 -7.02 10.78
CA THR A 264 -6.31 -6.62 12.11
C THR A 264 -7.75 -6.08 12.04
N ASP A 265 -8.10 -5.43 10.94
CA ASP A 265 -9.46 -4.98 10.65
C ASP A 265 -9.83 -5.29 9.19
N PRO A 266 -10.34 -6.51 8.91
CA PRO A 266 -10.64 -6.96 7.56
C PRO A 266 -11.83 -6.25 6.91
N ARG A 267 -12.42 -5.27 7.60
CA ARG A 267 -13.31 -4.29 6.99
C ARG A 267 -12.60 -3.47 5.92
N TYR A 268 -11.28 -3.29 6.05
CA TYR A 268 -10.50 -2.44 5.16
C TYR A 268 -9.68 -3.25 4.15
N ILE A 269 -9.80 -2.87 2.89
CA ILE A 269 -9.01 -3.43 1.79
C ILE A 269 -8.34 -2.27 1.06
N ALA A 270 -7.04 -2.36 0.82
CA ALA A 270 -6.30 -1.38 0.04
C ALA A 270 -6.16 -1.88 -1.41
N PHE A 271 -6.31 -0.96 -2.36
CA PHE A 271 -6.22 -1.22 -3.80
C PHE A 271 -5.37 -0.17 -4.50
N THR A 272 -4.74 -0.55 -5.61
CA THR A 272 -4.17 0.37 -6.59
C THR A 272 -4.82 0.18 -7.96
N GLY A 273 -4.65 1.10 -8.90
CA GLY A 273 -4.91 0.81 -10.32
C GLY A 273 -6.36 0.89 -10.82
N CYS A 274 -7.31 1.40 -10.03
CA CYS A 274 -8.64 1.71 -10.58
C CYS A 274 -8.59 2.96 -11.43
N GLN A 275 -8.53 2.78 -12.74
CA GLN A 275 -8.90 3.82 -13.67
C GLN A 275 -10.09 3.40 -14.53
N PRO A 276 -10.93 4.36 -14.96
CA PRO A 276 -11.96 4.09 -15.94
C PRO A 276 -11.33 3.50 -17.20
N ALA A 277 -11.95 2.46 -17.75
CA ALA A 277 -11.48 1.73 -18.93
C ALA A 277 -11.14 2.60 -20.17
N ASP A 278 -11.65 3.83 -20.21
CA ASP A 278 -11.52 4.76 -21.34
C ASP A 278 -10.24 5.62 -21.29
N SER A 279 -9.45 5.60 -20.20
CA SER A 279 -8.15 6.29 -20.16
C SER A 279 -7.03 5.42 -20.71
N LEU A 280 -6.89 5.40 -22.05
CA LEU A 280 -5.69 4.86 -22.73
C LEU A 280 -4.38 5.56 -22.31
N ILE A 281 -4.46 6.63 -21.52
CA ILE A 281 -3.35 7.51 -21.16
C ILE A 281 -3.39 7.70 -19.64
N LYS A 282 -2.33 7.21 -18.99
CA LYS A 282 -1.99 7.23 -17.54
C LYS A 282 -2.60 6.12 -16.69
N ARG A 283 -2.09 4.88 -16.78
CA ARG A 283 -2.35 3.76 -15.82
C ARG A 283 -1.87 4.02 -14.38
N THR A 284 -1.86 5.26 -13.94
CA THR A 284 -0.96 5.72 -12.90
C THR A 284 -1.77 6.54 -11.91
N SER A 285 -2.45 5.84 -10.98
CA SER A 285 -2.93 6.52 -9.79
C SER A 285 -1.72 6.74 -8.88
N GLU A 286 -1.50 7.99 -8.52
CA GLU A 286 -0.64 8.45 -7.42
C GLU A 286 -1.25 8.13 -6.04
N GLN A 287 -2.27 7.26 -6.03
CA GLN A 287 -3.15 7.06 -4.90
C GLN A 287 -3.37 5.58 -4.64
N ILE A 288 -3.47 5.26 -3.34
CA ILE A 288 -3.98 3.98 -2.84
C ILE A 288 -5.42 4.21 -2.41
N MET A 289 -6.34 3.38 -2.88
CA MET A 289 -7.74 3.40 -2.44
C MET A 289 -7.87 2.51 -1.22
N LEU A 290 -8.49 3.03 -0.18
CA LEU A 290 -8.87 2.30 1.01
C LEU A 290 -10.38 2.10 1.00
N LEU A 291 -10.82 0.88 0.73
CA LEU A 291 -12.22 0.50 0.74
C LEU A 291 -12.61 0.01 2.13
N ASP A 292 -13.68 0.57 2.66
CA ASP A 292 -14.43 0.04 3.78
C ASP A 292 -15.59 -0.81 3.25
N VAL A 293 -15.47 -2.14 3.36
CA VAL A 293 -16.44 -3.08 2.77
C VAL A 293 -17.79 -3.09 3.49
N LEU A 294 -17.85 -2.65 4.76
CA LEU A 294 -19.09 -2.66 5.53
C LEU A 294 -19.87 -1.36 5.36
N ALA A 295 -19.17 -0.23 5.28
CA ALA A 295 -19.79 1.07 5.04
C ALA A 295 -20.03 1.36 3.55
N ASP A 296 -19.44 0.56 2.66
CA ASP A 296 -19.48 0.79 1.21
C ASP A 296 -18.88 2.17 0.85
N THR A 297 -17.81 2.56 1.56
CA THR A 297 -17.14 3.86 1.40
C THR A 297 -15.69 3.68 1.00
N MET A 298 -15.18 4.59 0.17
CA MET A 298 -13.81 4.57 -0.30
C MET A 298 -13.09 5.87 0.09
N THR A 299 -11.89 5.73 0.63
CA THR A 299 -10.98 6.84 0.95
C THR A 299 -9.77 6.79 0.01
N MET A 300 -9.41 7.91 -0.59
CA MET A 300 -8.19 8.01 -1.41
C MET A 300 -7.03 8.47 -0.54
N LEU A 301 -5.97 7.68 -0.48
CA LEU A 301 -4.70 8.04 0.15
C LEU A 301 -3.76 8.59 -0.92
N ASP A 302 -3.28 9.82 -0.73
CA ASP A 302 -2.21 10.41 -1.55
C ASP A 302 -0.92 9.64 -1.22
N ALA A 303 -0.46 8.80 -2.14
CA ALA A 303 0.68 7.91 -1.96
C ALA A 303 1.94 8.42 -2.67
N THR A 304 1.89 9.62 -3.26
CA THR A 304 3.04 10.28 -3.86
C THR A 304 3.96 10.80 -2.75
N PRO A 305 5.19 10.29 -2.65
CA PRO A 305 6.17 10.86 -1.75
C PRO A 305 6.42 12.32 -2.15
N ARG A 306 6.30 13.23 -1.18
CA ARG A 306 6.61 14.66 -1.41
C ARG A 306 8.10 14.92 -1.22
N ASP A 307 8.94 14.17 -1.92
CA ASP A 307 10.35 14.54 -2.01
C ASP A 307 10.50 15.63 -3.08
N THR A 308 11.14 16.73 -2.71
CA THR A 308 11.51 17.83 -3.60
C THR A 308 12.65 17.48 -4.57
N LYS A 309 13.35 16.37 -4.34
CA LYS A 309 14.50 15.93 -5.18
C LYS A 309 14.05 15.47 -6.57
N TYR A 310 12.83 14.94 -6.69
CA TYR A 310 12.31 14.37 -7.93
C TYR A 310 10.99 15.00 -8.34
N THR A 311 10.87 15.31 -9.62
CA THR A 311 9.73 16.09 -10.13
C THR A 311 8.53 15.23 -10.55
N GLU A 312 8.71 13.92 -10.79
CA GLU A 312 7.66 13.10 -11.42
C GLU A 312 7.66 11.64 -10.90
N TYR A 313 6.93 11.40 -9.82
CA TYR A 313 6.39 10.08 -9.52
C TYR A 313 5.18 9.84 -10.41
N GLN A 314 5.13 8.69 -11.08
CA GLN A 314 4.06 8.43 -12.03
C GLN A 314 2.94 7.61 -11.38
N SER A 315 3.26 6.45 -10.79
CA SER A 315 2.26 5.54 -10.23
C SER A 315 2.68 4.90 -8.92
N VAL A 316 1.69 4.39 -8.20
CA VAL A 316 1.89 3.43 -7.10
C VAL A 316 1.17 2.12 -7.40
N ASN A 317 1.72 1.01 -6.92
CA ASN A 317 1.14 -0.33 -7.08
C ASN A 317 1.52 -1.27 -5.92
N SER A 318 0.96 -2.47 -5.92
CA SER A 318 1.28 -3.55 -4.97
C SER A 318 1.25 -3.12 -3.50
N PRO A 319 0.11 -2.57 -3.02
CA PRO A 319 -0.02 -2.21 -1.61
C PRO A 319 -0.02 -3.48 -0.75
N GLU A 320 0.61 -3.43 0.41
CA GLU A 320 0.56 -4.49 1.43
C GLU A 320 0.43 -3.87 2.83
N PHE A 321 -0.59 -4.28 3.59
CA PHE A 321 -0.75 -3.87 4.97
C PHE A 321 0.34 -4.47 5.87
N SER A 322 0.81 -3.68 6.83
CA SER A 322 1.63 -4.19 7.93
C SER A 322 0.82 -5.19 8.78
N PRO A 323 1.49 -6.09 9.53
CA PRO A 323 0.81 -7.06 10.39
C PRO A 323 -0.06 -6.42 11.48
N ASP A 324 0.31 -5.22 11.94
CA ASP A 324 -0.47 -4.44 12.90
C ASP A 324 -1.61 -3.63 12.24
N GLY A 325 -1.70 -3.67 10.90
CA GLY A 325 -2.70 -2.97 10.11
C GLY A 325 -2.60 -1.46 10.15
N ASN A 326 -1.53 -0.85 10.67
CA ASN A 326 -1.43 0.62 10.76
C ASN A 326 -0.55 1.25 9.67
N SER A 327 0.10 0.44 8.85
CA SER A 327 0.95 0.92 7.77
C SER A 327 0.64 0.19 6.46
N ILE A 328 0.95 0.83 5.33
CA ILE A 328 0.89 0.21 4.01
C ILE A 328 2.24 0.44 3.34
N VAL A 329 2.89 -0.65 2.92
CA VAL A 329 4.03 -0.57 2.00
C VAL A 329 3.53 -0.72 0.59
N TYR A 330 4.20 -0.09 -0.36
CA TYR A 330 3.78 -0.12 -1.75
C TYR A 330 4.97 0.18 -2.64
N LYS A 331 4.83 -0.21 -3.89
CA LYS A 331 5.82 0.05 -4.92
C LYS A 331 5.51 1.40 -5.59
N VAL A 332 6.54 2.19 -5.82
CA VAL A 332 6.45 3.51 -6.45
C VAL A 332 7.17 3.46 -7.79
N PHE A 333 6.51 3.91 -8.85
CA PHE A 333 7.10 4.04 -10.17
C PHE A 333 7.56 5.48 -10.39
N ARG A 334 8.82 5.62 -10.78
CA ARG A 334 9.47 6.87 -11.08
C ARG A 334 9.90 6.86 -12.54
N ASP A 335 9.57 7.94 -13.24
CA ASP A 335 10.10 8.21 -14.58
C ASP A 335 11.04 9.41 -14.48
N GLN A 336 12.32 9.20 -14.71
CA GLN A 336 13.27 10.29 -14.78
C GLN A 336 14.03 10.23 -16.10
N ALA A 337 13.76 11.21 -16.97
CA ALA A 337 14.52 11.42 -18.20
C ALA A 337 14.63 10.17 -19.10
N GLY A 338 13.59 9.33 -19.12
CA GLY A 338 13.54 8.10 -19.91
C GLY A 338 14.07 6.86 -19.19
N TRP A 339 14.53 6.99 -17.94
CA TRP A 339 14.83 5.86 -17.06
C TRP A 339 13.63 5.55 -16.16
N GLN A 340 13.22 4.29 -16.23
CA GLN A 340 12.10 3.73 -15.48
C GLN A 340 12.65 3.06 -14.22
N GLY A 341 12.39 3.66 -13.08
CA GLY A 341 12.84 3.19 -11.77
C GLY A 341 11.67 2.79 -10.88
N PHE A 342 11.92 1.85 -9.96
CA PHE A 342 10.93 1.48 -8.96
C PHE A 342 11.53 1.56 -7.56
N GLU A 343 10.82 2.22 -6.66
CA GLU A 343 11.20 2.44 -5.26
C GLU A 343 10.16 1.78 -4.34
N ILE A 344 10.47 1.67 -3.04
CA ILE A 344 9.50 1.22 -2.02
C ILE A 344 9.07 2.42 -1.19
N GLY A 345 7.77 2.69 -1.22
CA GLY A 345 7.11 3.66 -0.37
C GLY A 345 6.45 3.00 0.84
N ILE A 346 6.29 3.77 1.92
CA ILE A 346 5.51 3.40 3.09
C ILE A 346 4.61 4.56 3.51
N MET A 347 3.38 4.25 3.90
CA MET A 347 2.50 5.15 4.63
C MET A 347 2.29 4.57 6.03
N LYS A 348 2.68 5.30 7.08
CA LYS A 348 2.48 4.90 8.48
C LYS A 348 1.21 5.55 9.04
N GLU A 349 0.70 5.02 10.14
CA GLU A 349 -0.47 5.56 10.85
C GLU A 349 -1.68 5.77 9.93
N VAL A 350 -1.97 4.79 9.08
CA VAL A 350 -3.15 4.80 8.21
C VAL A 350 -4.39 4.76 9.09
N LEU A 351 -5.02 5.92 9.27
CA LEU A 351 -6.22 6.05 10.08
C LEU A 351 -7.47 5.66 9.30
N TYR A 352 -8.27 4.84 9.97
CA TYR A 352 -9.58 4.39 9.53
C TYR A 352 -10.66 5.32 10.10
N ASN A 353 -11.59 5.80 9.24
CA ASN A 353 -12.70 6.68 9.66
C ASN A 353 -13.94 5.89 10.10
#